data_AF-X1GWA2-F1
#
_entry.id   AF-X1GWA2-F1
#
_cell.length_a   1.000
_cell.length_b   1.000
_cell.length_c   1.000
_cell.angle_alpha   90.00
_cell.angle_beta   90.00
_cell.angle_gamma   90.00
#
_symmetry.space_group_name_H-M   'P 1'
#
loop_
_entity.id
_entity.type
_entity.pdbx_description
1 polymer ?
#
loop_
_entity_poly.entity_id
_entity_poly.type
_entity_poly.pdbx_seq_one_letter_code
_entity_poly.pdbx_strand_id
1 'polypeptide(L)' 'MKLVVNVRRTQLRGVLEELGKSFPDMEIVINIEEEESKEKTPDYQRLTTEQLKRLGKET' A
#
# COMPACT_ATOMS: atom_id res chain seq x y z
N MET A 1 3.34 14.11 10.90
CA MET A 1 4.36 13.03 11.00
C MET A 1 4.21 12.12 9.79
N LYS A 2 5.30 11.51 9.32
CA LYS A 2 5.31 10.64 8.14
C LYS A 2 5.61 9.20 8.56
N LEU A 3 4.77 8.26 8.15
CA LEU A 3 4.95 6.83 8.42
C LEU A 3 5.26 6.11 7.10
N VAL A 4 6.37 5.39 7.06
CA VAL A 4 6.77 4.59 5.90
C VAL A 4 6.68 3.12 6.29
N VAL A 5 5.88 2.35 5.54
CA VAL A 5 5.65 0.93 5.81
C VAL A 5 5.96 0.13 4.55
N ASN A 6 6.82 -0.88 4.67
CA ASN A 6 7.06 -1.84 3.60
C ASN A 6 6.19 -3.07 3.87
N VAL A 7 5.38 -3.49 2.88
CA VAL A 7 4.46 -4.62 3.03
C VAL A 7 4.51 -5.50 1.80
N ARG A 8 4.29 -6.79 1.97
CA ARG A 8 4.06 -7.67 0.82
C ARG A 8 2.67 -7.43 0.25
N ARG A 9 2.51 -7.64 -1.06
CA ARG A 9 1.21 -7.52 -1.75
C ARG A 9 0.10 -8.33 -1.08
N THR A 10 0.43 -9.52 -0.56
CA THR A 10 -0.50 -10.40 0.16
C THR A 10 -1.01 -9.82 1.48
N GLN A 11 -0.25 -8.91 2.10
CA GLN A 11 -0.56 -8.30 3.40
C GLN A 11 -1.19 -6.91 3.26
N LEU A 12 -1.13 -6.30 2.07
CA LEU A 12 -1.53 -4.91 1.82
C LEU A 12 -2.96 -4.60 2.30
N ARG A 13 -3.91 -5.50 2.04
CA ARG A 13 -5.31 -5.29 2.41
C ARG A 13 -5.49 -5.13 3.91
N GLY A 14 -4.94 -6.04 4.71
CA GLY A 14 -5.05 -5.98 6.18
C GLY A 14 -4.33 -4.76 6.74
N VAL A 15 -3.15 -4.45 6.21
CA VAL A 15 -2.37 -3.29 6.65
C VAL A 15 -3.09 -1.97 6.35
N LEU A 16 -3.72 -1.83 5.18
CA LEU A 16 -4.50 -0.63 4.84
C LEU A 16 -5.67 -0.40 5.81
N GLU A 17 -6.40 -1.46 6.20
CA GLU A 17 -7.51 -1.36 7.15
C GLU A 17 -7.06 -0.93 8.55
N GLU A 18 -5.92 -1.46 9.03
CA GLU A 18 -5.39 -1.09 10.35
C GLU A 18 -4.79 0.31 10.38
N LEU A 19 -4.06 0.68 9.32
CA LEU A 19 -3.42 1.99 9.21
C LEU A 19 -4.45 3.12 9.08
N GLY A 20 -5.52 2.91 8.32
CA GLY A 20 -6.59 3.90 8.18
C GLY A 20 -7.35 4.16 9.49
N LYS A 21 -7.43 3.18 10.39
CA LYS A 21 -8.06 3.33 11.71
C LYS A 21 -7.12 3.93 12.74
N SER A 22 -5.86 3.52 12.73
CA SER A 22 -4.90 3.84 13.80
C SER A 22 -4.18 5.17 13.59
N PHE A 23 -4.02 5.62 12.34
CA PHE A 23 -3.24 6.81 12.00
C PHE A 23 -4.00 7.74 11.02
N PRO A 24 -5.20 8.23 11.38
CA PRO A 24 -6.04 9.03 10.47
C PRO A 24 -5.40 10.36 10.03
N ASP A 25 -4.52 10.95 10.85
CA ASP A 25 -3.90 12.26 10.61
C ASP A 25 -2.42 12.17 10.19
N MET A 26 -1.93 10.99 9.79
CA MET A 26 -0.55 10.82 9.31
C MET A 26 -0.48 10.67 7.80
N GLU A 27 0.61 11.20 7.21
CA GLU A 27 0.98 10.87 5.84
C GLU A 27 1.60 9.47 5.84
N ILE A 28 0.91 8.51 5.24
CA ILE A 28 1.34 7.11 5.17
C ILE A 28 1.86 6.81 3.77
N VAL A 29 3.10 6.35 3.68
CA VAL A 29 3.72 5.88 2.44
C VAL A 29 3.90 4.37 2.56
N ILE A 30 3.22 3.63 1.70
CA ILE A 30 3.29 2.16 1.68
C ILE A 30 4.11 1.73 0.47
N ASN A 31 5.24 1.07 0.72
CA ASN A 31 6.01 0.42 -0.31
C ASN A 31 5.56 -1.04 -0.39
N ILE A 32 5.06 -1.45 -1.55
CA ILE A 32 4.62 -2.82 -1.77
C ILE A 32 5.80 -3.58 -2.34
N GLU A 33 6.29 -4.56 -1.58
CA GLU A 33 7.20 -5.57 -2.09
C GLU A 33 6.37 -6.63 -2.82
N GLU A 34 6.43 -6.62 -4.15
CA GLU A 34 6.02 -7.78 -4.93
C GLU A 34 7.11 -8.83 -4.80
N GLU A 35 6.75 -10.01 -4.28
CA GLU A 35 7.58 -11.20 -4.48
C GLU A 35 7.58 -11.49 -5.99
N GLU A 36 8.56 -10.92 -6.69
CA GLU A 36 8.96 -11.35 -8.01
C GLU A 36 9.11 -12.88 -7.97
N SER A 37 8.17 -13.56 -8.60
CA SER A 37 8.35 -14.94 -9.02
C SER A 37 9.49 -14.93 -10.03
N LYS A 38 10.74 -15.02 -9.55
CA LYS A 38 11.99 -15.19 -10.33
C LYS A 38 11.88 -14.81 -11.81
N GLU A 39 11.68 -13.53 -12.14
CA GLU A 39 12.08 -12.95 -13.43
C GLU A 39 11.67 -11.47 -13.49
N LYS A 40 12.69 -10.62 -13.46
CA LYS A 40 12.75 -9.25 -13.99
C LYS A 40 12.10 -8.12 -13.17
N THR A 41 13.00 -7.50 -12.39
CA THR A 41 13.07 -6.08 -12.01
C THR A 41 11.92 -5.55 -11.13
N PRO A 42 12.22 -5.00 -9.92
CA PRO A 42 11.18 -4.54 -9.02
C PRO A 42 10.59 -3.23 -9.53
N ASP A 43 9.43 -3.33 -10.17
CA ASP A 43 8.63 -2.19 -10.61
C ASP A 43 7.84 -1.66 -9.40
N TYR A 44 8.47 -0.79 -8.62
CA TYR A 44 7.82 -0.15 -7.48
C TYR A 44 6.71 0.80 -7.96
N GLN A 45 5.48 0.31 -8.09
CA GLN A 45 4.32 1.14 -8.39
C GLN A 45 3.97 2.03 -7.18
N ARG A 46 4.28 3.32 -7.28
CA ARG A 46 3.82 4.34 -6.31
C ARG A 46 2.32 4.60 -6.53
N LEU A 47 1.48 3.96 -5.73
CA LEU A 47 0.05 4.25 -5.70
C LEU A 47 -0.20 5.54 -4.91
N THR A 48 -0.93 6.47 -5.54
CA THR A 48 -1.38 7.72 -4.90
C THR A 48 -2.73 7.54 -4.23
N THR A 49 -3.06 8.42 -3.28
CA THR A 49 -4.30 8.41 -2.50
C THR A 49 -5.57 8.42 -3.36
N GLU A 50 -5.52 8.98 -4.58
CA GLU A 50 -6.62 8.92 -5.54
C GLU A 50 -6.83 7.51 -6.15
N GLN A 51 -5.75 6.78 -6.42
CA GLN A 51 -5.82 5.40 -6.92
C GLN A 51 -6.47 4.48 -5.87
N LEU A 52 -6.16 4.69 -4.59
CA LEU A 52 -6.77 3.95 -3.48
C LEU A 52 -8.28 4.19 -3.37
N LYS A 53 -8.74 5.43 -3.61
CA LYS A 53 -10.18 5.77 -3.61
C LYS A 53 -10.97 5.12 -4.75
N ARG A 54 -10.34 4.87 -5.89
CA ARG A 54 -10.98 4.20 -7.04
C ARG A 54 -11.12 2.70 -6.79
N LEU A 55 -10.12 2.07 -6.19
CA LEU A 55 -10.15 0.65 -5.84
C LEU A 55 -11.28 0.30 -4.86
N GLY A 56 -11.62 1.21 -3.95
CA GLY A 56 -12.69 1.01 -2.96
C GLY A 56 -14.13 1.22 -3.48
N LYS A 57 -14.33 1.50 -4.78
CA LYS A 57 -15.65 1.73 -5.38
C LYS A 57 -16.11 0.64 -6.33
N GLU A 58 -15.26 -0.33 -6.66
CA GLU A 58 -15.66 -1.57 -7.35
C GLU A 58 -16.05 -2.64 -6.31
N THR A 59 -17.19 -2.43 -5.65
CA THR A 59 -17.94 -3.46 -4.93
C THR A 59 -19.42 -3.15 -5.02
#